data_AF-A0A7Y5LWD9-F1
#
_entry.id   AF-A0A7Y5LWD9-F1
#
_cell.length_a   1.000
_cell.length_b   1.000
_cell.length_c   1.000
_cell.angle_alpha   90.00
_cell.angle_beta   90.00
_cell.angle_gamma   90.00
#
_symmetry.space_group_name_H-M   'P 1'
#
loop_
_entity.id
_entity.type
_entity.pdbx_description
1 polymer ?
#
loop_
_entity_poly.entity_id
_entity_poly.type
_entity_poly.pdbx_seq_one_letter_code
_entity_poly.pdbx_strand_id
1 'polypeptide(L)'
;MRRAEAATFFAVLAGAMFLLMVMGPVFLYAFGPSANDRSFLLLGFLMLGIGQGACLFGISAILREGAAEPAQPAGAGSPREDLMTDAGAPGASPYASAREIMSSVRTLVELENWKMACQRAQELIERHPDSPEAAKAKKNLDYLQSKAQLG
;
A
#
# COMPACT_ATOMS: atom_id res chain seq x y z
N MET A 1 21.06 22.08 -21.56
CA MET A 1 21.15 23.05 -20.45
C MET A 1 19.92 23.04 -19.51
N ARG A 2 19.34 21.87 -19.13
CA ARG A 2 18.18 21.83 -18.19
C ARG A 2 18.06 20.58 -17.28
N ARG A 3 19.09 19.71 -17.19
CA ARG A 3 19.08 18.57 -16.24
C ARG A 3 19.81 18.89 -14.94
N ALA A 4 20.86 19.70 -15.00
CA ALA A 4 21.64 20.10 -13.82
C ALA A 4 20.85 21.06 -12.90
N GLU A 5 20.04 21.97 -13.46
CA GLU A 5 19.25 22.94 -12.69
C GLU A 5 18.12 22.29 -11.91
N ALA A 6 17.51 21.22 -12.45
CA ALA A 6 16.45 20.49 -11.76
C ALA A 6 16.97 19.84 -10.47
N ALA A 7 18.18 19.27 -10.50
CA ALA A 7 18.77 18.60 -9.34
C ALA A 7 19.04 19.57 -8.17
N THR A 8 19.52 20.79 -8.46
CA THR A 8 19.74 21.83 -7.45
C THR A 8 18.43 22.32 -6.85
N PHE A 9 17.38 22.50 -7.66
CA PHE A 9 16.06 22.87 -7.15
C PHE A 9 15.51 21.82 -6.18
N PHE A 10 15.62 20.52 -6.51
CA PHE A 10 15.19 19.45 -5.62
C PHE A 10 16.00 19.41 -4.32
N ALA A 11 17.32 19.61 -4.39
CA ALA A 11 18.17 19.62 -3.20
C ALA A 11 17.84 20.79 -2.25
N VAL A 12 17.60 21.98 -2.80
CA VAL A 12 17.24 23.17 -1.99
C VAL A 12 15.85 23.00 -1.37
N LEU A 13 14.88 22.48 -2.12
CA LEU A 13 13.53 22.26 -1.62
C LEU A 13 13.49 21.19 -0.52
N ALA A 14 14.24 20.10 -0.71
CA ALA A 14 14.39 19.05 0.30
C ALA A 14 15.05 19.58 1.59
N GLY A 15 16.11 20.41 1.45
CA GLY A 15 16.76 21.05 2.60
C GLY A 15 15.84 22.00 3.37
N ALA A 16 15.05 22.81 2.65
CA ALA A 16 14.08 23.72 3.26
C ALA A 16 12.94 22.97 3.98
N MET A 17 12.42 21.89 3.39
CA MET A 17 11.42 21.04 4.03
C MET A 17 11.97 20.35 5.28
N PHE A 18 13.21 19.86 5.23
CA PHE A 18 13.87 19.25 6.38
C PHE A 18 14.05 20.27 7.51
N LEU A 19 14.48 21.49 7.19
CA LEU A 19 14.62 22.56 8.18
C LEU A 19 13.28 22.91 8.85
N LEU A 20 12.20 23.02 8.06
CA LEU A 20 10.85 23.27 8.58
C LEU A 20 10.34 22.11 9.45
N MET A 21 10.66 20.87 9.09
CA MET A 21 10.26 19.69 9.85
C MET A 21 10.97 19.60 11.21
N VAL A 22 12.26 19.99 11.27
CA VAL A 22 13.05 19.95 12.52
C VAL A 22 12.81 21.17 13.40
N MET A 23 12.69 22.37 12.82
CA MET A 23 12.53 23.61 13.57
C MET A 23 11.07 23.97 13.86
N GLY A 24 10.11 23.47 13.08
CA GLY A 24 8.68 23.73 13.27
C GLY A 24 8.16 23.38 14.66
N PRO A 25 8.46 22.17 15.20
CA PRO A 25 8.05 21.80 16.56
C PRO A 25 8.67 22.69 17.63
N VAL A 26 9.94 23.08 17.48
CA VAL A 26 10.65 23.96 18.43
C VAL A 26 10.01 25.36 18.43
N PHE A 27 9.64 25.87 17.25
CA PHE A 27 9.00 27.17 17.10
C PHE A 27 7.58 27.19 17.70
N LEU A 28 6.82 26.12 17.49
CA LEU A 28 5.50 25.93 18.10
C LEU A 28 5.58 25.76 19.62
N TYR A 29 6.67 25.18 20.13
CA TYR A 29 6.89 25.05 21.56
C TYR A 29 7.34 26.38 22.20
N ALA A 30 8.16 27.18 21.51
CA ALA A 30 8.68 28.45 22.01
C ALA A 30 7.65 29.60 21.95
N PHE A 31 6.71 29.56 21.00
CA PHE A 31 5.72 30.63 20.77
C PHE A 31 4.25 30.17 20.88
N GLY A 32 4.01 28.94 21.35
CA GLY A 32 2.66 28.39 21.47
C GLY A 32 1.86 28.99 22.65
N PRO A 33 0.56 29.32 22.47
CA PRO A 33 -0.29 29.77 23.56
C PRO A 33 -0.49 28.69 24.63
N SER A 34 -0.74 29.16 25.86
CA SER A 34 -0.89 28.42 27.13
C SER A 34 -1.41 26.98 27.00
N ALA A 35 -0.68 26.06 27.63
CA ALA A 35 -0.70 24.59 27.54
C ALA A 35 -2.01 23.82 27.86
N ASN A 36 -3.17 24.45 27.82
CA ASN A 36 -4.45 23.82 28.20
C ASN A 36 -5.34 23.38 27.02
N ASP A 37 -4.96 23.67 25.77
CA ASP A 37 -5.77 23.28 24.60
C ASP A 37 -5.32 21.95 24.00
N ARG A 38 -6.05 20.89 24.37
CA ARG A 38 -5.91 19.51 23.85
C ARG A 38 -6.02 19.43 22.31
N SER A 39 -6.62 20.43 21.70
CA SER A 39 -6.73 20.62 20.25
C SER A 39 -5.37 20.65 19.53
N PHE A 40 -4.31 21.16 20.18
CA PHE A 40 -2.98 21.23 19.58
C PHE A 40 -2.25 19.89 19.57
N LEU A 41 -2.49 19.02 20.56
CA LEU A 41 -1.91 17.67 20.58
C LEU A 41 -2.49 16.83 19.43
N LEU A 42 -3.80 16.92 19.20
CA LEU A 42 -4.46 16.24 18.08
C LEU A 42 -3.96 16.76 16.72
N LEU A 43 -3.79 18.07 16.57
CA LEU A 43 -3.25 18.64 15.33
C LEU A 43 -1.78 18.26 15.10
N GLY A 44 -0.97 18.22 16.16
CA GLY A 44 0.42 17.76 16.11
C GLY A 44 0.54 16.29 15.71
N PHE A 45 -0.29 15.41 16.28
CA PHE A 45 -0.33 14.00 15.89
C PHE A 45 -0.85 13.79 14.46
N LEU A 46 -1.84 14.57 14.02
CA LEU A 46 -2.35 14.55 12.64
C LEU A 46 -1.24 14.91 11.64
N MET A 47 -0.47 15.96 11.93
CA MET A 47 0.65 16.38 11.07
C MET A 47 1.83 15.39 11.09
N LEU A 48 2.11 14.75 12.25
CA LEU A 48 3.14 13.72 12.36
C LEU A 48 2.77 12.44 11.57
N GLY A 49 1.47 12.10 11.51
CA GLY A 49 0.98 10.94 10.75
C GLY A 49 1.05 11.12 9.23
N ILE A 50 0.82 12.33 8.72
CA ILE A 50 0.85 12.60 7.27
C ILE A 50 2.30 12.66 6.75
N GLY A 51 3.26 13.12 7.56
CA GLY A 51 4.66 13.25 7.16
C GLY A 51 5.39 11.93 6.88
N GLN A 52 5.02 10.81 7.53
CA GLN A 52 5.70 9.52 7.32
C GLN A 52 5.22 8.74 6.09
N GLY A 53 4.00 8.99 5.61
CA GLY A 53 3.45 8.31 4.43
C GLY A 53 4.20 8.65 3.12
N ALA A 54 4.79 9.85 3.04
CA ALA A 54 5.49 10.31 1.84
C ALA A 54 6.91 9.74 1.69
N CYS A 55 7.61 9.44 2.79
CA CYS A 55 8.99 8.94 2.73
C CYS A 55 9.09 7.48 2.23
N LEU A 56 8.07 6.65 2.45
CA LEU A 56 8.10 5.24 2.00
C LEU A 56 7.70 5.06 0.53
N PHE A 57 7.05 6.06 -0.09
CA PHE A 57 6.69 5.98 -1.51
C PHE A 57 7.85 6.34 -2.45
N GLY A 58 8.79 7.17 -2.00
CA GLY A 58 9.94 7.62 -2.83
C GLY A 58 11.00 6.56 -3.11
N ILE A 59 11.18 5.58 -2.22
CA ILE A 59 12.23 4.55 -2.38
C ILE A 59 11.82 3.47 -3.40
N SER A 60 10.52 3.22 -3.56
CA SER A 60 10.00 2.19 -4.46
C SER A 60 10.15 2.54 -5.95
N ALA A 61 10.32 3.83 -6.29
CA ALA A 61 10.53 4.25 -7.67
C ALA A 61 11.98 4.03 -8.15
N ILE A 62 12.97 4.13 -7.25
CA ILE A 62 14.39 4.06 -7.60
C ILE A 62 14.87 2.61 -7.77
N LEU A 63 14.22 1.63 -7.12
CA LEU A 63 14.56 0.21 -7.27
C LEU A 63 13.96 -0.45 -8.52
N ARG A 64 13.10 0.25 -9.29
CA ARG A 64 12.43 -0.32 -10.47
C ARG A 64 13.18 -0.07 -11.79
N GLU A 65 14.17 0.82 -11.82
CA GLU A 65 14.93 1.13 -13.05
C GLU A 65 16.21 0.28 -13.22
N GLY A 66 16.54 -0.60 -12.26
CA GLY A 66 17.79 -1.38 -12.27
C GLY A 66 17.69 -2.83 -12.78
N ALA A 67 16.49 -3.36 -13.06
CA ALA A 67 16.35 -4.74 -13.51
C ALA A 67 16.52 -4.82 -15.03
N ALA A 68 17.77 -4.88 -15.48
CA ALA A 68 18.15 -5.26 -16.82
C ALA A 68 17.50 -6.60 -17.19
N GLU A 69 16.65 -6.56 -18.22
CA GLU A 69 15.96 -7.69 -18.82
C GLU A 69 16.99 -8.61 -19.51
N PRO A 70 17.19 -9.86 -19.06
CA PRO A 70 17.98 -10.81 -19.82
C PRO A 70 17.19 -11.22 -21.06
N ALA A 71 17.82 -11.03 -22.22
CA ALA A 71 17.34 -11.39 -23.54
C ALA A 71 16.61 -12.74 -23.55
N GLN A 72 15.30 -12.69 -23.81
CA GLN A 72 14.44 -13.85 -23.96
C GLN A 72 14.71 -14.48 -25.34
N PRO A 73 15.15 -15.76 -25.41
CA PRO A 73 15.46 -16.39 -26.68
C PRO A 73 14.17 -16.63 -27.47
N ALA A 74 14.16 -16.12 -28.70
CA ALA A 74 13.17 -16.43 -29.72
C ALA A 74 13.23 -17.94 -30.02
N GLY A 75 12.25 -18.68 -29.54
CA GLY A 75 12.21 -20.13 -29.63
C GLY A 75 10.79 -20.67 -29.62
N ALA A 76 10.27 -20.85 -30.84
CA ALA A 76 9.39 -21.94 -31.28
C ALA A 76 8.19 -22.34 -30.38
N GLY A 77 7.00 -21.95 -30.84
CA GLY A 77 5.91 -22.87 -31.16
C GLY A 77 5.42 -23.81 -30.06
N SER A 78 4.27 -23.47 -29.48
CA SER A 78 3.27 -24.46 -29.10
C SER A 78 1.86 -23.90 -29.31
N PRO A 79 0.88 -24.77 -29.62
CA PRO A 79 -0.36 -24.42 -30.30
C PRO A 79 -1.33 -23.72 -29.36
N ARG A 80 -2.21 -22.90 -29.97
CA ARG A 80 -3.52 -22.47 -29.43
C ARG A 80 -4.06 -23.45 -28.41
N GLU A 81 -3.93 -23.13 -27.13
CA GLU A 81 -4.93 -23.51 -26.14
C GLU A 81 -5.93 -22.36 -26.13
N ASP A 82 -7.00 -22.60 -26.88
CA ASP A 82 -8.33 -22.02 -26.73
C ASP A 82 -8.51 -21.45 -25.31
N LEU A 83 -8.43 -20.13 -25.13
CA LEU A 83 -9.56 -19.22 -25.29
C LEU A 83 -10.92 -19.81 -24.87
N MET A 84 -10.93 -20.62 -23.81
CA MET A 84 -12.12 -20.83 -23.00
C MET A 84 -12.14 -19.75 -21.93
N THR A 85 -12.69 -18.60 -22.31
CA THR A 85 -13.14 -17.55 -21.40
C THR A 85 -14.22 -18.14 -20.50
N ASP A 86 -13.81 -18.72 -19.37
CA ASP A 86 -14.73 -19.04 -18.28
C ASP A 86 -15.17 -17.72 -17.64
N ALA A 87 -16.25 -17.16 -18.19
CA ALA A 87 -17.03 -16.10 -17.59
C ALA A 87 -17.80 -16.67 -16.38
N GLY A 88 -17.06 -17.06 -15.35
CA GLY A 88 -17.57 -17.65 -14.11
C GLY A 88 -17.40 -16.70 -12.92
N ALA A 89 -18.17 -15.62 -12.87
CA ALA A 89 -18.55 -15.06 -11.57
C ALA A 89 -19.59 -15.99 -10.92
N PRO A 90 -19.77 -16.01 -9.59
CA PRO A 90 -18.83 -16.15 -8.50
C PRO A 90 -18.93 -17.58 -7.94
N GLY A 91 -18.17 -18.52 -8.50
CA GLY A 91 -17.98 -19.85 -7.93
C GLY A 91 -16.51 -19.99 -7.59
N ALA A 92 -16.13 -19.77 -6.33
CA ALA A 92 -14.77 -20.01 -5.88
C ALA A 92 -14.36 -21.40 -6.36
N SER A 93 -13.36 -21.50 -7.24
CA SER A 93 -12.76 -22.79 -7.56
C SER A 93 -12.49 -23.50 -6.21
N PRO A 94 -13.02 -24.72 -6.00
CA PRO A 94 -12.83 -25.44 -4.74
C PRO A 94 -11.35 -25.58 -4.35
N TYR A 95 -10.46 -25.47 -5.35
CA TYR A 95 -9.00 -25.55 -5.24
C TYR A 95 -8.29 -24.21 -5.40
N ALA A 96 -8.98 -23.08 -5.23
CA ALA A 96 -8.35 -21.77 -5.32
C ALA A 96 -7.13 -21.69 -4.38
N SER A 97 -5.98 -21.37 -4.98
CA SER A 97 -4.72 -21.26 -4.25
C SER A 97 -4.75 -20.09 -3.28
N ALA A 98 -3.94 -20.14 -2.22
CA ALA A 98 -3.80 -19.05 -1.26
C ALA A 98 -3.53 -17.69 -1.94
N ARG A 99 -2.72 -17.70 -3.02
CA ARG A 99 -2.39 -16.52 -3.82
C ARG A 99 -3.59 -15.95 -4.57
N GLU A 100 -4.42 -16.80 -5.17
CA GLU A 100 -5.63 -16.38 -5.89
C GLU A 100 -6.65 -15.77 -4.93
N ILE A 101 -6.90 -16.43 -3.78
CA ILE A 101 -7.82 -15.91 -2.77
C ILE A 101 -7.33 -14.54 -2.27
N MET A 102 -6.03 -14.40 -1.98
CA MET A 102 -5.44 -13.12 -1.56
C MET A 102 -5.53 -12.05 -2.65
N SER A 103 -5.41 -12.43 -3.93
CA SER A 103 -5.66 -11.52 -5.05
C SER A 103 -7.10 -11.03 -5.06
N SER A 104 -8.07 -11.94 -4.88
CA SER A 104 -9.48 -11.58 -4.77
C SER A 104 -9.76 -10.67 -3.58
N VAL A 105 -9.14 -10.91 -2.42
CA VAL A 105 -9.25 -10.02 -1.24
C VAL A 105 -8.79 -8.61 -1.59
N ARG A 106 -7.64 -8.47 -2.28
CA ARG A 106 -7.13 -7.15 -2.71
C ARG A 106 -8.11 -6.45 -3.65
N THR A 107 -8.60 -7.14 -4.67
CA THR A 107 -9.58 -6.56 -5.61
C THR A 107 -10.86 -6.14 -4.88
N LEU A 108 -11.34 -6.93 -3.92
CA LEU A 108 -12.53 -6.57 -3.14
C LEU A 108 -12.30 -5.35 -2.23
N VAL A 109 -11.09 -5.19 -1.70
CA VAL A 109 -10.68 -3.98 -0.96
C VAL A 109 -10.63 -2.76 -1.86
N GLU A 110 -10.08 -2.90 -3.07
CA GLU A 110 -10.04 -1.81 -4.07
C GLU A 110 -11.44 -1.39 -4.53
N LEU A 111 -12.37 -2.34 -4.59
CA LEU A 111 -13.79 -2.10 -4.87
C LEU A 111 -14.59 -1.65 -3.63
N GLU A 112 -13.93 -1.44 -2.49
CA GLU A 112 -14.53 -1.09 -1.20
C GLU A 112 -15.64 -2.07 -0.74
N ASN A 113 -15.62 -3.30 -1.26
CA ASN A 113 -16.54 -4.35 -0.85
C ASN A 113 -16.01 -5.07 0.40
N TRP A 114 -16.03 -4.35 1.52
CA TRP A 114 -15.42 -4.76 2.79
C TRP A 114 -15.97 -6.09 3.31
N LYS A 115 -17.29 -6.32 3.15
CA LYS A 115 -17.96 -7.54 3.61
C LYS A 115 -17.44 -8.79 2.88
N MET A 116 -17.38 -8.74 1.56
CA MET A 116 -16.85 -9.85 0.77
C MET A 116 -15.34 -10.02 0.96
N ALA A 117 -14.60 -8.91 1.09
CA ALA A 117 -13.16 -8.94 1.36
C ALA A 117 -12.85 -9.68 2.68
N CYS A 118 -13.61 -9.36 3.75
CA CYS A 118 -13.48 -10.03 5.04
C CYS A 118 -13.79 -11.53 4.94
N GLN A 119 -14.87 -11.90 4.24
CA GLN A 119 -15.25 -13.31 4.05
C GLN A 119 -14.16 -14.09 3.31
N ARG A 120 -13.57 -13.52 2.25
CA ARG A 120 -12.47 -14.16 1.51
C ARG A 120 -11.18 -14.24 2.33
N ALA A 121 -10.90 -13.24 3.16
CA ALA A 121 -9.77 -13.27 4.07
C ALA A 121 -9.90 -14.37 5.14
N GLN A 122 -11.11 -14.60 5.66
CA GLN A 122 -11.39 -15.72 6.56
C GLN A 122 -11.24 -17.07 5.85
N GLU A 123 -11.78 -17.21 4.64
CA GLU A 123 -11.62 -18.43 3.82
C GLU A 123 -10.15 -18.78 3.58
N LEU A 124 -9.31 -17.77 3.31
CA LEU A 124 -7.87 -17.95 3.15
C LEU A 124 -7.20 -18.50 4.41
N ILE A 125 -7.56 -17.99 5.59
CA ILE A 125 -6.98 -18.41 6.87
C ILE A 125 -7.43 -19.83 7.24
N GLU A 126 -8.69 -20.17 6.96
CA GLU A 126 -9.24 -21.49 7.25
C GLU A 126 -8.66 -22.58 6.34
N ARG A 127 -8.53 -22.29 5.04
CA ARG A 127 -8.05 -23.28 4.06
C ARG A 127 -6.53 -23.39 3.98
N HIS A 128 -5.83 -22.28 4.19
CA HIS A 128 -4.37 -22.21 4.00
C HIS A 128 -3.67 -21.57 5.21
N PRO A 129 -3.83 -22.12 6.44
CA PRO A 129 -3.36 -21.49 7.68
C PRO A 129 -1.85 -21.26 7.74
N ASP A 130 -1.06 -22.14 7.10
CA ASP A 130 0.40 -22.07 7.09
C ASP A 130 0.95 -21.20 5.95
N SER A 131 0.08 -20.66 5.09
CA SER A 131 0.52 -19.82 3.97
C SER A 131 0.98 -18.44 4.43
N PRO A 132 2.02 -17.86 3.81
CA PRO A 132 2.44 -16.49 4.12
C PRO A 132 1.33 -15.46 3.80
N GLU A 133 0.43 -15.77 2.87
CA GLU A 133 -0.76 -14.98 2.56
C GLU A 133 -1.77 -14.96 3.72
N ALA A 134 -2.04 -16.11 4.35
CA ALA A 134 -2.93 -16.19 5.51
C ALA A 134 -2.38 -15.40 6.70
N ALA A 135 -1.05 -15.43 6.92
CA ALA A 135 -0.42 -14.61 7.96
C ALA A 135 -0.63 -13.10 7.72
N LYS A 136 -0.59 -12.66 6.46
CA LYS A 136 -0.89 -11.26 6.09
C LYS A 136 -2.37 -10.94 6.25
N ALA A 137 -3.26 -11.84 5.81
CA ALA A 137 -4.70 -11.66 5.93
C ALA A 137 -5.12 -11.56 7.41
N LYS A 138 -4.56 -12.40 8.29
CA LYS A 138 -4.83 -12.37 9.73
C LYS A 138 -4.47 -11.03 10.38
N LYS A 139 -3.36 -10.40 9.97
CA LYS A 139 -2.96 -9.07 10.46
C LYS A 139 -3.91 -7.96 10.04
N ASN A 140 -4.56 -8.12 8.88
CA ASN A 140 -5.45 -7.11 8.31
C ASN A 140 -6.93 -7.38 8.61
N LEU A 141 -7.25 -8.53 9.22
CA LEU A 141 -8.62 -9.00 9.39
C LEU A 141 -9.43 -8.08 10.30
N ASP A 142 -8.84 -7.60 11.41
CA ASP A 142 -9.50 -6.65 12.31
C ASP A 142 -9.86 -5.34 11.60
N TYR A 143 -8.95 -4.84 10.75
CA TYR A 143 -9.19 -3.63 9.95
C TYR A 143 -10.32 -3.85 8.93
N LEU A 144 -10.30 -4.99 8.22
CA LEU A 144 -11.35 -5.34 7.26
C LEU A 144 -12.72 -5.49 7.94
N GLN A 145 -12.77 -6.09 9.13
CA GLN A 145 -14.00 -6.22 9.92
C GLN A 145 -14.52 -4.86 10.39
N SER A 146 -13.66 -3.98 10.88
CA SER A 146 -14.05 -2.62 11.27
C SER A 146 -14.66 -1.86 10.10
N LYS A 147 -14.05 -1.94 8.91
CA LYS A 147 -14.60 -1.32 7.69
C LYS A 147 -15.93 -1.94 7.25
N ALA A 148 -16.07 -3.26 7.34
CA ALA A 148 -17.30 -3.95 6.97
C ALA A 148 -18.49 -3.65 7.91
N GLN A 149 -18.25 -3.16 9.12
CA GLN A 149 -19.31 -2.70 10.04
C GLN A 149 -19.73 -1.25 9.80
N LEU A 150 -18.89 -0.45 9.12
CA LEU A 150 -19.10 0.98 8.91
C LEU A 150 -19.77 1.32 7.57
N GLY A 151 -19.72 0.42 6.59
CA GLY A 151 -20.34 0.57 5.27
C GLY A 151 -21.56 -0.31 5.10
#